data_AF-A0A953UHB0-F1
#
_entry.id   AF-A0A953UHB0-F1
#
_cell.length_a   1.000
_cell.length_b   1.000
_cell.length_c   1.000
_cell.angle_alpha   90.00
_cell.angle_beta   90.00
_cell.angle_gamma   90.00
#
_symmetry.space_group_name_H-M   'P 1'
#
loop_
_entity.id
_entity.type
_entity.pdbx_description
1 polymer ?
#
loop_
_entity_poly.entity_id
_entity_poly.type
_entity_poly.pdbx_seq_one_letter_code
_entity_poly.pdbx_strand_id
1 'polypeptide(L)'
;MGKINISRVILGGIVAGIVFNILGYLVDGLMLAPQWAEGMKALGKAEFSVNQIVGFNIIGFANGIFAVWLYAAIRPRYGAGPGTAVFAGLMVWAIGVLLPDAIFMGIFGLFPSSLIAATTGASIVTSVVSTLAGAAIYKEASAETPRSMAARV
;
A
#
# COMPACT_ATOMS: atom_id res chain seq x y z
N MET A 1 -10.66 20.24 -13.66
CA MET A 1 -10.19 19.08 -12.86
C MET A 1 -10.58 17.82 -13.62
N GLY A 2 -9.64 16.95 -13.97
CA GLY A 2 -9.99 15.66 -14.58
C GLY A 2 -10.72 14.77 -13.56
N LYS A 3 -11.61 13.89 -14.05
CA LYS A 3 -12.31 12.94 -13.19
C LYS A 3 -11.36 11.79 -12.82
N ILE A 4 -11.49 11.27 -11.59
CA ILE A 4 -10.75 10.08 -11.17
C ILE A 4 -11.16 8.92 -12.07
N ASN A 5 -10.18 8.29 -12.72
CA ASN A 5 -10.41 7.11 -13.55
C ASN A 5 -10.32 5.85 -12.70
N ILE A 6 -11.48 5.34 -12.25
CA ILE A 6 -11.53 4.17 -11.36
C ILE A 6 -10.89 2.92 -11.98
N SER A 7 -11.06 2.69 -13.29
CA SER A 7 -10.41 1.57 -13.96
C SER A 7 -8.89 1.66 -13.91
N ARG A 8 -8.32 2.87 -14.03
CA ARG A 8 -6.88 3.10 -13.88
C ARG A 8 -6.43 3.04 -12.42
N VAL A 9 -7.28 3.42 -11.46
CA VAL A 9 -7.03 3.23 -10.03
C VAL A 9 -6.92 1.74 -9.72
N ILE A 10 -7.86 0.92 -10.17
CA ILE A 10 -7.85 -0.53 -9.92
C ILE A 10 -6.62 -1.16 -10.59
N LEU A 11 -6.36 -0.85 -11.87
CA LEU A 11 -5.21 -1.39 -12.58
C LEU A 11 -3.87 -1.01 -11.93
N GLY A 12 -3.66 0.28 -11.67
CA GLY A 12 -2.45 0.75 -10.97
C GLY A 12 -2.38 0.21 -9.54
N GLY A 13 -3.52 0.09 -8.87
CA GLY A 13 -3.65 -0.45 -7.53
C GLY A 13 -3.26 -1.91 -7.41
N ILE A 14 -3.63 -2.74 -8.39
CA ILE A 14 -3.17 -4.14 -8.48
C ILE A 14 -1.66 -4.18 -8.64
N VAL A 15 -1.08 -3.36 -9.53
CA VAL A 15 0.38 -3.28 -9.71
C VAL A 15 1.06 -2.85 -8.41
N ALA A 16 0.55 -1.83 -7.74
CA ALA A 16 1.05 -1.41 -6.43
C ALA A 16 0.95 -2.55 -5.40
N GLY A 17 -0.18 -3.25 -5.33
CA GLY A 17 -0.39 -4.38 -4.43
C GLY A 17 0.58 -5.54 -4.66
N ILE A 18 0.89 -5.88 -5.92
CA ILE A 18 1.90 -6.89 -6.25
C ILE A 18 3.26 -6.47 -5.70
N VAL A 19 3.68 -5.23 -5.98
CA VAL A 19 4.97 -4.72 -5.50
C VAL A 19 5.02 -4.67 -3.98
N PHE A 20 3.93 -4.25 -3.33
CA PHE A 20 3.81 -4.22 -1.87
C PHE A 20 3.99 -5.62 -1.28
N ASN A 21 3.27 -6.62 -1.80
CA ASN A 21 3.32 -7.99 -1.30
C ASN A 21 4.70 -8.63 -1.52
N ILE A 22 5.35 -8.39 -2.66
CA ILE A 22 6.70 -8.90 -2.92
C ILE A 22 7.70 -8.30 -1.92
N LEU A 23 7.72 -6.96 -1.77
CA LEU A 23 8.65 -6.29 -0.86
C LEU A 23 8.36 -6.66 0.60
N GLY A 24 7.09 -6.73 0.99
CA GLY A 24 6.67 -7.20 2.30
C GLY A 24 7.12 -8.63 2.57
N TYR A 25 6.99 -9.54 1.60
CA TYR A 25 7.49 -10.90 1.73
C TYR A 25 9.02 -10.96 1.89
N LEU A 26 9.77 -10.15 1.13
CA LEU A 26 11.23 -10.10 1.27
C LEU A 26 11.65 -9.64 2.68
N VAL A 27 10.96 -8.64 3.24
CA VAL A 27 11.26 -8.11 4.57
C VAL A 27 10.73 -9.03 5.66
N ASP A 28 9.42 -9.22 5.74
CA ASP A 28 8.78 -9.92 6.86
C ASP A 28 8.78 -11.44 6.71
N GLY A 29 8.63 -11.92 5.47
CA GLY A 29 8.59 -13.35 5.15
C GLY A 29 9.96 -14.02 5.03
N LEU A 30 11.04 -13.26 4.82
CA LEU A 30 12.41 -13.79 4.73
C LEU A 30 13.34 -13.18 5.78
N MET A 31 13.56 -11.86 5.77
CA MET A 31 14.56 -11.22 6.63
C MET A 31 14.18 -11.22 8.11
N LEU A 32 12.90 -11.01 8.43
CA LEU A 32 12.37 -10.92 9.80
C LEU A 32 11.58 -12.17 10.22
N ALA A 33 11.54 -13.22 9.38
CA ALA A 33 10.78 -14.42 9.67
C ALA A 33 11.16 -15.10 10.99
N PRO A 34 12.45 -15.22 11.37
CA PRO A 34 12.82 -15.77 12.67
C PRO A 34 12.27 -14.97 13.85
N GLN A 35 12.30 -13.64 13.75
CA GLN A 35 11.81 -12.72 14.79
C GLN A 35 10.28 -12.78 14.92
N TRP A 36 9.57 -12.90 13.79
CA TRP A 36 8.13 -13.14 13.79
C TRP A 36 7.76 -14.47 14.44
N ALA A 37 8.50 -15.55 14.12
CA ALA A 37 8.28 -16.87 14.70
C ALA A 37 8.55 -16.87 16.22
N GLU A 38 9.62 -16.23 16.66
CA GLU A 38 9.95 -16.06 18.08
C GLU A 38 8.86 -15.25 18.81
N GLY A 39 8.41 -14.14 18.22
CA GLY A 39 7.35 -13.32 18.78
C GLY A 39 6.02 -14.08 18.92
N MET A 40 5.61 -14.82 17.90
CA MET A 40 4.39 -15.64 17.95
C MET A 40 4.49 -16.74 19.01
N LYS A 41 5.66 -17.38 19.14
CA LYS A 41 5.93 -18.35 20.19
C LYS A 41 5.83 -17.73 21.59
N ALA A 42 6.38 -16.53 21.79
CA ALA A 42 6.29 -15.81 23.07
C ALA A 42 4.83 -15.47 23.44
N LEU A 43 3.98 -15.24 22.45
CA LEU A 43 2.54 -15.04 22.62
C LEU A 43 1.74 -16.35 22.79
N GLY A 44 2.41 -17.52 22.82
CA GLY A 44 1.76 -18.83 22.89
C GLY A 44 0.93 -19.17 21.63
N LYS A 45 1.28 -18.58 20.49
CA LYS A 45 0.61 -18.79 19.19
C LYS A 45 1.45 -19.68 18.29
N ALA A 46 0.76 -20.41 17.41
CA ALA A 46 1.40 -21.08 16.29
C ALA A 46 1.92 -20.05 15.27
N GLU A 47 2.83 -20.49 14.40
CA GLU A 47 3.24 -19.73 13.23
C GLU A 47 2.05 -19.38 12.32
N PHE A 48 2.23 -18.37 11.47
CA PHE A 48 1.17 -17.93 10.56
C PHE A 48 0.76 -19.06 9.60
N SER A 49 -0.53 -19.36 9.60
CA SER A 49 -1.13 -20.29 8.65
C SER A 49 -1.14 -19.70 7.23
N VAL A 50 -1.25 -20.59 6.24
CA VAL A 50 -1.42 -20.20 4.83
C VAL A 50 -2.60 -19.25 4.64
N ASN A 51 -3.70 -19.46 5.35
CA ASN A 51 -4.88 -18.60 5.27
C ASN A 51 -4.61 -17.18 5.80
N GLN A 52 -3.81 -17.03 6.86
CA GLN A 52 -3.39 -15.72 7.35
C GLN A 52 -2.48 -15.02 6.35
N ILE A 53 -1.54 -15.75 5.73
CA ILE A 53 -0.65 -15.21 4.69
C ILE A 53 -1.46 -14.74 3.47
N VAL A 54 -2.46 -15.51 3.03
CA VAL A 54 -3.39 -15.09 1.97
C VAL A 54 -4.15 -13.83 2.39
N GLY A 55 -4.61 -13.75 3.64
CA GLY A 55 -5.23 -12.56 4.20
C GLY A 55 -4.34 -11.32 4.14
N PHE A 56 -3.06 -11.45 4.52
CA PHE A 56 -2.08 -10.36 4.43
C PHE A 56 -1.90 -9.87 2.99
N ASN A 57 -1.83 -10.79 2.02
CA ASN A 57 -1.71 -10.43 0.61
C ASN A 57 -2.94 -9.67 0.09
N ILE A 58 -4.15 -10.07 0.50
CA ILE A 58 -5.39 -9.36 0.16
C ILE A 58 -5.37 -7.94 0.72
N ILE A 59 -4.92 -7.76 1.97
CA ILE A 59 -4.76 -6.43 2.58
C ILE A 59 -3.69 -5.61 1.83
N GLY A 60 -2.61 -6.23 1.36
CA GLY A 60 -1.60 -5.56 0.52
C GLY A 60 -2.18 -5.06 -0.81
N PHE A 61 -3.06 -5.84 -1.45
CA PHE A 61 -3.79 -5.36 -2.64
C PHE A 61 -4.74 -4.20 -2.32
N ALA A 62 -5.48 -4.28 -1.22
CA ALA A 62 -6.36 -3.20 -0.78
C ALA A 62 -5.56 -1.91 -0.51
N ASN A 63 -4.40 -2.02 0.13
CA ASN A 63 -3.47 -0.90 0.34
C ASN A 63 -2.97 -0.32 -0.98
N GLY A 64 -2.55 -1.15 -1.93
CA GLY A 64 -2.11 -0.70 -3.24
C GLY A 64 -3.20 0.09 -3.99
N ILE A 65 -4.43 -0.42 -4.00
CA ILE A 65 -5.58 0.25 -4.61
C ILE A 65 -5.87 1.58 -3.91
N PHE A 66 -5.88 1.59 -2.58
CA PHE A 66 -6.10 2.81 -1.81
C PHE A 66 -5.00 3.84 -2.04
N ALA A 67 -3.74 3.44 -2.12
CA ALA A 67 -2.61 4.32 -2.38
C ALA A 67 -2.71 5.01 -3.74
N VAL A 68 -3.07 4.27 -4.80
CA VAL A 68 -3.26 4.84 -6.14
C VAL A 68 -4.50 5.72 -6.21
N TRP A 69 -5.57 5.36 -5.49
CA TRP A 69 -6.73 6.24 -5.34
C TRP A 69 -6.36 7.55 -4.64
N LEU A 70 -5.60 7.47 -3.54
CA LEU A 70 -5.17 8.64 -2.78
C LEU A 70 -4.29 9.54 -3.65
N TYR A 71 -3.33 8.96 -4.37
CA TYR A 71 -2.54 9.65 -5.39
C TYR A 71 -3.43 10.41 -6.37
N ALA A 72 -4.43 9.73 -6.96
CA ALA A 72 -5.36 10.34 -7.90
C ALA A 72 -6.19 11.47 -7.26
N ALA A 73 -6.61 11.31 -6.00
CA ALA A 73 -7.43 12.28 -5.28
C ALA A 73 -6.67 13.57 -4.93
N ILE A 74 -5.38 13.46 -4.58
CA ILE A 74 -4.55 14.62 -4.23
C ILE A 74 -3.87 15.26 -5.44
N ARG A 75 -3.71 14.53 -6.55
CA ARG A 75 -3.10 14.98 -7.81
C ARG A 75 -3.55 16.37 -8.29
N PRO A 76 -4.84 16.77 -8.21
CA PRO A 76 -5.26 18.10 -8.66
C PRO A 76 -4.66 19.27 -7.87
N ARG A 77 -4.19 19.04 -6.62
CA ARG A 77 -3.60 20.08 -5.75
C ARG A 77 -2.08 19.99 -5.70
N TYR A 78 -1.54 18.78 -5.69
CA TYR A 78 -0.11 18.51 -5.56
C TYR A 78 0.61 18.42 -6.92
N GLY A 79 -0.15 18.35 -8.02
CA GLY A 79 0.36 18.14 -9.36
C GLY A 79 0.56 16.66 -9.69
N ALA A 80 0.73 16.37 -10.98
CA ALA A 80 1.05 15.05 -11.46
C ALA A 80 2.56 14.79 -11.35
N GLY A 81 2.96 13.69 -10.73
CA GLY A 81 4.35 13.27 -10.75
C GLY A 81 4.73 12.31 -9.62
N PRO A 82 6.00 11.88 -9.59
CA PRO A 82 6.52 10.97 -8.56
C PRO A 82 6.47 11.57 -7.15
N GLY A 83 6.65 12.90 -6.99
CA GLY A 83 6.58 13.54 -5.67
C GLY A 83 5.20 13.37 -4.99
N THR A 84 4.12 13.51 -5.76
CA THR A 84 2.75 13.25 -5.27
C THR A 84 2.53 11.78 -4.92
N ALA A 85 3.14 10.85 -5.66
CA ALA A 85 3.06 9.42 -5.37
C ALA A 85 3.83 9.06 -4.09
N VAL A 86 5.02 9.65 -3.89
CA VAL A 86 5.77 9.50 -2.63
C VAL A 86 4.94 10.00 -1.45
N PHE A 87 4.33 11.18 -1.57
CA PHE A 87 3.48 11.74 -0.52
C PHE A 87 2.29 10.82 -0.21
N ALA A 88 1.58 10.33 -1.22
CA ALA A 88 0.50 9.37 -1.03
C ALA A 88 0.99 8.08 -0.35
N GLY A 89 2.12 7.53 -0.78
CA GLY A 89 2.72 6.33 -0.17
C GLY A 89 3.10 6.54 1.30
N LEU A 90 3.65 7.70 1.64
CA LEU A 90 3.97 8.06 3.04
C LEU A 90 2.70 8.23 3.90
N MET A 91 1.62 8.78 3.34
CA MET A 91 0.33 8.85 4.06
C MET A 91 -0.25 7.46 4.33
N VAL A 92 -0.20 6.57 3.33
CA VAL A 92 -0.64 5.18 3.47
C VAL A 92 0.23 4.44 4.48
N TRP A 93 1.55 4.63 4.45
CA TRP A 93 2.44 4.07 5.46
C TRP A 93 2.09 4.58 6.87
N ALA A 94 1.92 5.88 7.04
CA ALA A 94 1.66 6.45 8.36
C ALA A 94 0.36 5.91 8.97
N ILE A 95 -0.72 5.89 8.17
CA ILE A 95 -2.05 5.49 8.66
C ILE A 95 -2.22 3.97 8.68
N GLY A 96 -1.70 3.27 7.67
CA GLY A 96 -1.88 1.85 7.46
C GLY A 96 -0.83 0.96 8.13
N VAL A 97 0.30 1.51 8.56
CA VAL A 97 1.39 0.75 9.19
C VAL A 97 1.86 1.37 10.50
N LEU A 98 2.39 2.61 10.47
CA LEU A 98 2.98 3.24 11.66
C LEU A 98 2.00 3.31 12.83
N LEU A 99 0.78 3.80 12.62
CA LEU A 99 -0.22 3.91 13.68
C LEU A 99 -0.70 2.55 14.20
N PRO A 100 -1.09 1.58 13.33
CA PRO A 100 -1.41 0.22 13.77
C PRO A 100 -0.28 -0.45 14.56
N ASP A 101 0.96 -0.39 14.07
CA ASP A 101 2.11 -0.99 14.74
C ASP A 101 2.37 -0.33 16.10
N ALA A 102 2.30 1.00 16.18
CA ALA A 102 2.45 1.72 17.42
C ALA A 102 1.39 1.34 18.45
N ILE A 103 0.13 1.15 18.04
CA ILE A 103 -0.96 0.76 18.94
C ILE A 103 -0.84 -0.71 19.34
N PHE A 104 -0.90 -1.61 18.36
CA PHE A 104 -1.03 -3.04 18.62
C PHE A 104 0.28 -3.66 19.07
N MET A 105 1.40 -3.32 18.43
CA MET A 105 2.68 -3.93 18.77
C MET A 105 3.41 -3.16 19.85
N GLY A 106 3.36 -1.83 19.79
CA GLY A 106 3.99 -0.93 20.76
C GLY A 106 3.25 -0.85 22.10
N ILE A 107 2.06 -0.22 22.10
CA ILE A 107 1.31 0.08 23.33
C ILE A 107 0.82 -1.20 24.01
N PHE A 108 0.26 -2.16 23.27
CA PHE A 108 -0.14 -3.44 23.85
C PHE A 108 1.02 -4.41 24.09
N GLY A 109 2.24 -4.05 23.67
CA GLY A 109 3.45 -4.82 23.96
C GLY A 109 3.45 -6.23 23.36
N LEU A 110 2.86 -6.42 22.17
CA LEU A 110 2.76 -7.74 21.55
C LEU A 110 4.10 -8.27 21.03
N PHE A 111 5.02 -7.38 20.65
CA PHE A 111 6.30 -7.76 20.03
C PHE A 111 7.47 -6.91 20.55
N PRO A 112 8.72 -7.41 20.44
CA PRO A 112 9.91 -6.64 20.81
C PRO A 112 10.06 -5.35 19.99
N SER A 113 10.50 -4.27 20.61
CA SER A 113 10.66 -2.96 19.95
C SER A 113 11.61 -2.98 18.74
N SER A 114 12.58 -3.89 18.71
CA SER A 114 13.50 -4.07 17.58
C SER A 114 12.79 -4.61 16.33
N LEU A 115 11.88 -5.58 16.50
CA LEU A 115 11.07 -6.12 15.41
C LEU A 115 10.13 -5.04 14.87
N ILE A 116 9.46 -4.32 15.77
CA ILE A 116 8.54 -3.23 15.42
C ILE A 116 9.29 -2.16 14.63
N ALA A 117 10.42 -1.65 15.15
CA ALA A 117 11.20 -0.62 14.46
C ALA A 117 11.70 -1.09 13.07
N ALA A 118 12.10 -2.36 12.95
CA ALA A 118 12.58 -2.92 11.68
C ALA A 118 11.45 -3.03 10.64
N THR A 119 10.32 -3.64 10.98
CA THR A 119 9.19 -3.83 10.04
C THR A 119 8.53 -2.51 9.69
N THR A 120 8.25 -1.65 10.68
CA THR A 120 7.65 -0.33 10.45
C THR A 120 8.59 0.58 9.65
N GLY A 121 9.90 0.52 9.88
CA GLY A 121 10.88 1.30 9.11
C GLY A 121 11.01 0.82 7.67
N ALA A 122 11.13 -0.49 7.46
CA ALA A 122 11.24 -1.07 6.12
C ALA A 122 9.99 -0.84 5.27
N SER A 123 8.80 -0.82 5.90
CA SER A 123 7.53 -0.58 5.20
C SER A 123 7.38 0.83 4.63
N ILE A 124 8.22 1.80 5.02
CA ILE A 124 8.32 3.11 4.34
C ILE A 124 8.70 2.90 2.88
N VAL A 125 9.77 2.12 2.65
CA VAL A 125 10.28 1.83 1.30
C VAL A 125 9.24 1.03 0.53
N THR A 126 8.65 0.00 1.15
CA THR A 126 7.58 -0.81 0.56
C THR A 126 6.40 0.04 0.10
N SER A 127 5.88 0.92 0.97
CA SER A 127 4.74 1.78 0.67
C SER A 127 5.05 2.81 -0.42
N VAL A 128 6.23 3.42 -0.39
CA VAL A 128 6.62 4.42 -1.41
C VAL A 128 6.84 3.77 -2.77
N VAL A 129 7.62 2.69 -2.84
CA VAL A 129 7.95 2.01 -4.11
C VAL A 129 6.72 1.39 -4.74
N SER A 130 5.84 0.75 -3.96
CA SER A 130 4.57 0.22 -4.46
C SER A 130 3.67 1.33 -5.01
N THR A 131 3.52 2.44 -4.29
CA THR A 131 2.70 3.57 -4.73
C THR A 131 3.25 4.20 -6.00
N LEU A 132 4.57 4.37 -6.11
CA LEU A 132 5.24 4.85 -7.33
C LEU A 132 4.93 3.95 -8.53
N ALA A 133 5.05 2.63 -8.35
CA ALA A 133 4.77 1.66 -9.42
C ALA A 133 3.31 1.74 -9.88
N GLY A 134 2.36 1.81 -8.96
CA GLY A 134 0.94 1.94 -9.31
C GLY A 134 0.58 3.28 -9.94
N ALA A 135 1.14 4.38 -9.40
CA ALA A 135 0.93 5.73 -9.91
C ALA A 135 1.47 5.91 -11.33
N ALA A 136 2.55 5.21 -11.70
CA ALA A 136 3.09 5.23 -13.07
C ALA A 136 2.10 4.68 -14.12
N ILE A 137 1.18 3.81 -13.70
CA ILE A 137 0.13 3.23 -14.57
C ILE A 137 -1.14 4.10 -14.58
N TYR A 138 -1.30 4.96 -13.57
CA TYR A 138 -2.48 5.81 -13.44
C TYR A 138 -2.53 6.93 -14.48
N LYS A 139 -3.70 7.12 -15.09
CA LYS A 139 -4.02 8.24 -15.97
C LYS A 139 -5.42 8.73 -15.64
N GLU A 140 -5.63 10.05 -15.62
CA GLU A 140 -6.96 10.64 -15.45
C GLU A 140 -7.91 10.25 -16.58
N ALA A 141 -9.21 10.32 -16.30
CA ALA A 141 -10.20 10.13 -17.34
C ALA A 141 -10.12 11.32 -18.31
N SER A 142 -9.98 11.02 -19.60
CA SER A 142 -10.10 12.05 -20.64
C SER A 142 -11.46 12.72 -20.50
N ALA A 143 -11.49 14.05 -20.48
CA ALA A 143 -12.73 14.77 -20.68
C ALA A 143 -13.21 14.43 -22.10
N GLU A 144 -14.31 13.68 -22.23
CA GLU A 144 -14.97 13.56 -23.52
C GLU A 144 -15.23 14.97 -24.06
N THR A 145 -14.59 15.29 -25.18
CA THR A 145 -14.85 16.54 -25.88
C THR A 145 -16.27 16.42 -26.47
N PRO A 146 -17.17 17.40 -26.32
CA PRO A 146 -18.58 17.31 -26.74
C PRO A 146 -18.85 17.00 -28.23
N ARG A 147 -17.81 16.93 -29.08
CA ARG A 147 -17.95 16.73 -30.53
C ARG A 147 -18.48 15.35 -30.96
N SER A 148 -18.52 14.36 -30.06
CA SER A 148 -18.98 13.00 -30.40
C SER A 148 -20.51 12.84 -30.46
N MET A 149 -21.28 13.70 -29.77
CA MET A 149 -22.75 13.59 -29.77
C MET A 149 -23.44 14.23 -30.98
N ALA A 150 -22.76 15.13 -31.71
CA ALA A 150 -23.34 15.78 -32.89
C ALA A 150 -23.26 14.95 -34.18
N ALA A 151 -22.59 13.79 -34.16
CA ALA A 151 -22.44 12.90 -35.32
C ALA A 151 -23.35 11.66 -35.26
N ARG A 152 -24.35 11.64 -34.36
CA ARG A 152 -25.28 10.51 -34.18
C ARG A 152 -26.77 10.88 -34.41
N VAL A 153 -27.04 12.01 -35.07
CA VAL A 153 -28.38 12.40 -35.54
C VAL A 153 -28.31 12.56 -37.05
#